data_AF-A0A7J8TSN9-F1
#
_entry.id   AF-A0A7J8TSN9-F1
#
_cell.length_a   1.000
_cell.length_b   1.000
_cell.length_c   1.000
_cell.angle_alpha   90.00
_cell.angle_beta   90.00
_cell.angle_gamma   90.00
#
_symmetry.space_group_name_H-M   'P 1'
#
loop_
_entity.id
_entity.type
_entity.pdbx_description
1 polymer ?
#
loop_
_entity_poly.entity_id
_entity_poly.type
_entity_poly.pdbx_seq_one_letter_code
_entity_poly.pdbx_strand_id
1 'polypeptide(L)'
;MDPVRILMKLRKYIHVDILSVGPNRRSFRSLLPKKEVILSGCQIGRDPVILPTDLMLLRIFESHNVRSLSDISIFFQQASQLRFCSVEDCKGIESILDSSLSNSLCSPLENLEYLWLERLDNLHVLIKLESPLSISRSLPLLGIFSHLKSFVIKKCLNMKQLFPFKLAHDLQNLENLVVCDCVQMEEIISSEEENHKGNGINTPMKFSLPKLRKLKLKNLPELKNICSSNREMVCNSLGNIEVMRCNNLKRMPLYLPLFQDTHQSAPSAHPFERIRICPKEWWESVEWDHPNAKEVLRPWLSWV
;
A
#
# COMPACT_ATOMS: atom_id res chain seq x y z
N MET A 1 -19.99 -24.00 -14.03
CA MET A 1 -18.77 -24.69 -14.52
C MET A 1 -18.39 -25.75 -13.51
N ASP A 2 -17.95 -26.92 -13.96
CA ASP A 2 -17.56 -28.05 -13.10
C ASP A 2 -16.28 -27.72 -12.29
N PRO A 3 -16.34 -27.65 -10.95
CA PRO A 3 -15.19 -27.36 -10.08
C PRO A 3 -14.01 -28.32 -10.29
N VAL A 4 -14.30 -29.57 -10.68
CA VAL A 4 -13.31 -30.62 -10.91
C VAL A 4 -12.47 -30.31 -12.16
N ARG A 5 -13.08 -29.75 -13.21
CA ARG A 5 -12.37 -29.30 -14.43
C ARG A 5 -11.48 -28.08 -14.19
N ILE A 6 -11.86 -27.19 -13.28
CA ILE A 6 -11.05 -26.02 -12.87
C ILE A 6 -9.81 -26.50 -12.11
N LEU A 7 -10.00 -27.38 -11.12
CA LEU A 7 -8.91 -28.00 -10.35
C LEU A 7 -7.94 -28.81 -11.23
N MET A 8 -8.42 -29.48 -12.28
CA MET A 8 -7.57 -30.22 -13.22
C MET A 8 -6.74 -29.32 -14.15
N LYS A 9 -7.24 -28.14 -14.57
CA LYS A 9 -6.45 -27.17 -15.36
C LYS A 9 -5.37 -26.50 -14.51
N LEU A 10 -5.72 -26.19 -13.27
CA LEU A 10 -4.82 -25.61 -12.27
C LEU A 10 -3.66 -26.55 -11.90
N ARG A 11 -3.84 -27.88 -11.92
CA ARG A 11 -2.77 -28.85 -11.69
C ARG A 11 -1.56 -28.76 -12.64
N LYS A 12 -1.69 -28.10 -13.79
CA LYS A 12 -0.59 -27.92 -14.76
C LYS A 12 0.31 -26.72 -14.43
N TYR A 13 -0.17 -25.81 -13.59
CA TYR A 13 0.48 -24.54 -13.22
C TYR A 13 0.71 -24.40 -11.71
N ILE A 14 0.19 -25.34 -10.93
CA ILE A 14 0.20 -25.29 -9.49
C ILE A 14 0.85 -26.60 -9.01
N HIS A 15 1.97 -26.48 -8.32
CA HIS A 15 2.24 -27.36 -7.19
C HIS A 15 1.10 -27.11 -6.20
N VAL A 16 -0.07 -27.76 -6.39
CA VAL A 16 -1.24 -27.60 -5.50
C VAL A 16 -0.91 -28.36 -4.24
N ASP A 17 0.03 -27.81 -3.49
CA ASP A 17 0.19 -28.12 -2.11
C ASP A 17 -0.98 -27.42 -1.41
N ILE A 18 -2.09 -28.15 -1.25
CA ILE A 18 -2.84 -28.05 0.01
C ILE A 18 -1.92 -28.67 1.08
N LEU A 19 -0.75 -28.05 1.31
CA LEU A 19 0.16 -28.47 2.36
C LEU A 19 -0.07 -27.58 3.56
N SER A 20 -0.53 -28.25 4.62
CA SER A 20 -0.22 -27.85 5.97
C SER A 20 1.27 -27.52 6.10
N VAL A 21 1.56 -26.25 6.30
CA VAL A 21 2.56 -25.69 7.21
C VAL A 21 3.76 -26.59 7.58
N GLY A 22 4.96 -26.20 7.14
CA GLY A 22 6.24 -26.45 7.82
C GLY A 22 6.69 -25.25 8.68
N PRO A 23 7.53 -25.42 9.71
CA PRO A 23 7.68 -24.49 10.82
C PRO A 23 8.84 -23.51 10.60
N ASN A 24 8.56 -22.23 10.33
CA ASN A 24 9.32 -21.09 10.87
C ASN A 24 8.90 -19.79 10.19
N ARG A 25 7.97 -19.07 10.84
CA ARG A 25 7.85 -17.60 10.89
C ARG A 25 6.63 -17.31 11.78
N ARG A 26 6.91 -17.18 13.08
CA ARG A 26 5.93 -16.84 14.11
C ARG A 26 5.44 -15.40 13.84
N SER A 27 4.19 -15.23 13.40
CA SER A 27 3.31 -14.06 13.71
C SER A 27 1.92 -14.06 13.04
N PHE A 28 1.61 -14.92 12.05
CA PHE A 28 0.33 -14.82 11.29
C PHE A 28 -0.60 -16.05 11.37
N ARG A 29 -0.29 -17.03 12.23
CA ARG A 29 -0.87 -18.39 12.14
C ARG A 29 -2.32 -18.55 12.64
N SER A 30 -2.97 -17.55 13.23
CA SER A 30 -4.27 -17.75 13.90
C SER A 30 -5.51 -17.20 13.18
N LEU A 31 -5.39 -16.65 11.96
CA LEU A 31 -6.51 -15.94 11.31
C LEU A 31 -6.76 -16.27 9.83
N LEU A 32 -6.09 -17.28 9.24
CA LEU A 32 -6.26 -17.54 7.81
C LEU A 32 -7.50 -18.42 7.51
N PRO A 33 -8.37 -18.01 6.56
CA PRO A 33 -9.50 -18.81 6.11
C PRO A 33 -9.06 -20.09 5.37
N LYS A 34 -9.93 -21.09 5.31
CA LYS A 34 -9.68 -22.41 4.69
C LYS A 34 -9.46 -22.42 3.16
N LYS A 35 -9.36 -21.27 2.49
CA LYS A 35 -9.27 -21.15 1.01
C LYS A 35 -8.16 -20.18 0.58
N GLU A 36 -7.00 -20.76 0.32
CA GLU A 36 -5.78 -20.10 -0.16
C GLU A 36 -5.43 -20.66 -1.55
N VAL A 37 -5.07 -19.76 -2.48
CA VAL A 37 -4.48 -20.14 -3.76
C VAL A 37 -3.06 -19.58 -3.81
N ILE A 38 -2.11 -20.46 -4.12
CA ILE A 38 -0.71 -20.13 -4.31
C ILE A 38 -0.39 -20.34 -5.79
N LEU A 39 0.05 -19.30 -6.48
CA LEU A 39 0.54 -19.34 -7.84
C LEU A 39 2.06 -19.23 -7.80
N SER A 40 2.76 -20.28 -8.22
CA SER A 40 4.24 -20.32 -8.23
C SER A 40 4.76 -20.67 -9.62
N GLY A 41 5.71 -19.89 -10.14
CA GLY A 41 6.33 -20.20 -11.45
C GLY A 41 5.37 -20.17 -12.63
N CYS A 42 4.25 -19.42 -12.53
CA CYS A 42 3.22 -19.44 -13.55
C CYS A 42 3.71 -18.81 -14.86
N GLN A 43 3.72 -19.60 -15.94
CA GLN A 43 3.83 -19.11 -17.32
C GLN A 43 2.44 -18.68 -17.81
N ILE A 44 1.96 -17.52 -17.36
CA ILE A 44 0.68 -16.95 -17.84
C ILE A 44 0.90 -16.38 -19.24
N GLY A 45 0.89 -17.27 -20.23
CA GLY A 45 1.09 -16.89 -21.64
C GLY A 45 0.23 -17.64 -22.64
N ARG A 46 -0.49 -18.71 -22.24
CA ARG A 46 -1.34 -19.47 -23.17
C ARG A 46 -2.66 -20.02 -22.61
N ASP A 47 -2.80 -20.25 -21.31
CA ASP A 47 -4.04 -20.77 -20.73
C ASP A 47 -4.59 -19.90 -19.59
N PRO A 48 -5.89 -19.57 -19.61
CA PRO A 48 -6.54 -18.81 -18.53
C PRO A 48 -6.62 -19.62 -17.23
N VAL A 49 -6.12 -19.04 -16.13
CA VAL A 49 -6.10 -19.60 -14.77
C VAL A 49 -7.39 -19.19 -14.03
N ILE A 50 -8.39 -20.08 -13.95
CA ILE A 50 -9.66 -19.77 -13.28
C ILE A 50 -9.48 -19.87 -11.76
N LEU A 51 -9.65 -18.76 -11.03
CA LEU A 51 -9.63 -18.73 -9.58
C LEU A 51 -11.02 -19.09 -8.99
N PRO A 52 -11.09 -19.70 -7.79
CA PRO A 52 -12.35 -19.93 -7.10
C PRO A 52 -13.07 -18.61 -6.74
N THR A 53 -14.40 -18.59 -6.86
CA THR A 53 -15.25 -17.42 -6.51
C THR A 53 -15.21 -17.05 -5.03
N ASP A 54 -14.91 -18.01 -4.17
CA ASP A 54 -14.83 -17.89 -2.71
C ASP A 54 -13.38 -17.77 -2.21
N LEU A 55 -12.46 -17.37 -3.09
CA LEU A 55 -11.07 -17.14 -2.77
C LEU A 55 -10.92 -15.94 -1.82
N MET A 56 -10.28 -16.17 -0.67
CA MET A 56 -10.01 -15.11 0.31
C MET A 56 -8.55 -14.67 0.33
N LEU A 57 -7.62 -15.59 0.03
CA LEU A 57 -6.19 -15.33 0.02
C LEU A 57 -5.55 -15.78 -1.29
N LEU A 58 -4.89 -14.85 -1.97
CA LEU A 58 -4.04 -15.12 -3.12
C LEU A 58 -2.58 -14.84 -2.78
N ARG A 59 -1.71 -15.81 -3.03
CA ARG A 59 -0.26 -15.62 -3.02
C ARG A 59 0.30 -15.88 -4.40
N ILE A 60 1.15 -15.01 -4.89
CA ILE A 60 1.88 -15.16 -6.14
C ILE A 60 3.37 -15.10 -5.82
N PHE A 61 4.10 -16.12 -6.24
CA PHE A 61 5.52 -16.28 -5.98
C PHE A 61 6.27 -16.64 -7.26
N GLU A 62 7.46 -16.08 -7.48
CA GLU A 62 8.36 -16.46 -8.59
C GLU A 62 7.69 -16.47 -9.98
N SER A 63 6.73 -15.57 -10.22
CA SER A 63 5.99 -15.48 -11.49
C SER A 63 6.55 -14.35 -12.35
N HIS A 64 7.39 -14.71 -13.33
CA HIS A 64 8.17 -13.73 -14.11
C HIS A 64 7.53 -13.31 -15.43
N ASN A 65 6.50 -14.01 -15.91
CA ASN A 65 5.84 -13.69 -17.19
C ASN A 65 4.60 -12.80 -17.04
N VAL A 66 4.19 -12.53 -15.80
CA VAL A 66 3.02 -11.69 -15.48
C VAL A 66 3.48 -10.25 -15.38
N ARG A 67 2.88 -9.35 -16.16
CA ARG A 67 3.19 -7.91 -16.13
C ARG A 67 2.29 -7.15 -15.18
N SER A 68 1.06 -7.63 -14.99
CA SER A 68 0.12 -7.06 -14.03
C SER A 68 -0.79 -8.11 -13.41
N LEU A 69 -1.31 -7.85 -12.20
CA LEU A 69 -2.44 -8.67 -11.72
C LEU A 69 -3.66 -8.48 -12.63
N SER A 70 -3.72 -7.39 -13.42
CA SER A 70 -4.68 -7.24 -14.52
C SER A 70 -4.63 -8.35 -15.56
N ASP A 71 -3.47 -8.95 -15.81
CA ASP A 71 -3.35 -10.12 -16.69
C ASP A 71 -4.04 -11.36 -16.10
N ILE A 72 -4.24 -11.35 -14.78
CA ILE A 72 -5.01 -12.31 -13.99
C ILE A 72 -6.45 -11.78 -13.75
N SER A 73 -6.75 -10.50 -14.04
CA SER A 73 -8.00 -9.84 -13.62
C SER A 73 -9.26 -10.25 -14.36
N ILE A 74 -9.19 -10.94 -15.50
CA ILE A 74 -10.39 -11.63 -16.05
C ILE A 74 -10.99 -12.57 -14.98
N PHE A 75 -10.19 -13.04 -14.01
CA PHE A 75 -10.59 -13.98 -12.97
C PHE A 75 -11.04 -13.31 -11.66
N PHE A 76 -10.59 -12.08 -11.35
CA PHE A 76 -10.99 -11.40 -10.10
C PHE A 76 -12.42 -10.85 -10.13
N GLN A 77 -13.04 -10.69 -11.30
CA GLN A 77 -14.46 -10.32 -11.38
C GLN A 77 -15.39 -11.32 -10.67
N GLN A 78 -14.90 -12.55 -10.43
CA GLN A 78 -15.62 -13.61 -9.74
C GLN A 78 -15.18 -13.80 -8.28
N ALA A 79 -13.99 -13.31 -7.90
CA ALA A 79 -13.43 -13.46 -6.56
C ALA A 79 -13.80 -12.26 -5.66
N SER A 80 -15.10 -12.04 -5.47
CA SER A 80 -15.63 -10.91 -4.69
C SER A 80 -15.24 -10.96 -3.20
N GLN A 81 -14.68 -12.08 -2.72
CA GLN A 81 -14.29 -12.29 -1.32
C GLN A 81 -12.78 -12.15 -1.07
N LEU A 82 -11.99 -11.74 -2.07
CA LEU A 82 -10.55 -11.61 -1.91
C LEU A 82 -10.22 -10.50 -0.90
N ARG A 83 -9.58 -10.87 0.20
CA ARG A 83 -9.20 -9.97 1.30
C ARG A 83 -7.69 -9.85 1.46
N PHE A 84 -6.93 -10.85 1.03
CA PHE A 84 -5.49 -10.93 1.19
C PHE A 84 -4.81 -11.22 -0.14
N CYS A 85 -3.86 -10.36 -0.52
CA CYS A 85 -3.04 -10.55 -1.70
C CYS A 85 -1.57 -10.35 -1.33
N SER A 86 -0.74 -11.32 -1.69
CA SER A 86 0.71 -11.27 -1.52
C SER A 86 1.38 -11.60 -2.85
N VAL A 87 2.33 -10.78 -3.25
CA VAL A 87 3.10 -10.91 -4.49
C VAL A 87 4.58 -10.78 -4.15
N GLU A 88 5.33 -11.85 -4.36
CA GLU A 88 6.71 -11.98 -3.91
C GLU A 88 7.61 -12.53 -5.03
N ASP A 89 8.80 -11.95 -5.24
CA ASP A 89 9.78 -12.41 -6.24
C ASP A 89 9.28 -12.45 -7.70
N CYS A 90 8.30 -11.63 -8.06
CA CYS A 90 7.73 -11.56 -9.40
C CYS A 90 8.39 -10.45 -10.24
N LYS A 91 9.55 -10.74 -10.84
CA LYS A 91 10.29 -9.79 -11.69
C LYS A 91 9.55 -9.27 -12.92
N GLY A 92 8.52 -9.96 -13.40
CA GLY A 92 7.75 -9.51 -14.56
C GLY A 92 6.81 -8.34 -14.27
N ILE A 93 6.41 -8.18 -13.01
CA ILE A 93 5.31 -7.27 -12.64
C ILE A 93 5.78 -5.84 -12.73
N GLU A 94 5.14 -5.11 -13.63
CA GLU A 94 5.34 -3.70 -13.92
C GLU A 94 4.34 -2.81 -13.16
N SER A 95 3.10 -3.30 -13.00
CA SER A 95 2.04 -2.66 -12.24
C SER A 95 1.13 -3.66 -11.54
N ILE A 96 0.58 -3.32 -10.39
CA ILE A 96 -0.38 -4.22 -9.71
C ILE A 96 -1.71 -4.23 -10.43
N LEU A 97 -2.21 -3.05 -10.78
CA LEU A 97 -3.40 -2.92 -11.62
C LEU A 97 -3.07 -2.12 -12.88
N ASP A 98 -3.67 -2.55 -13.97
CA ASP A 98 -3.72 -1.82 -15.23
C ASP A 98 -5.18 -1.58 -15.60
N SER A 99 -5.62 -0.32 -15.50
CA SER A 99 -7.01 0.07 -15.79
C SER A 99 -7.32 0.09 -17.28
N SER A 100 -6.29 0.17 -18.14
CA SER A 100 -6.48 0.10 -19.60
C SER A 100 -6.95 -1.27 -20.08
N LEU A 101 -6.72 -2.31 -19.26
CA LEU A 101 -7.11 -3.69 -19.53
C LEU A 101 -8.48 -4.06 -18.92
N SER A 102 -9.05 -3.20 -18.07
CA SER A 102 -10.33 -3.49 -17.40
C SER A 102 -11.51 -2.86 -18.14
N ASN A 103 -12.29 -3.69 -18.83
CA ASN A 103 -13.57 -3.28 -19.41
C ASN A 103 -14.70 -3.12 -18.37
N SER A 104 -14.48 -3.49 -17.10
CA SER A 104 -15.48 -3.52 -16.04
C SER A 104 -15.44 -2.32 -15.10
N LEU A 105 -16.61 -2.04 -14.50
CA LEU A 105 -16.81 -1.08 -13.41
C LEU A 105 -16.29 -1.58 -12.04
N CYS A 106 -16.06 -2.90 -11.89
CA CYS A 106 -15.62 -3.48 -10.62
C CYS A 106 -14.10 -3.48 -10.51
N SER A 107 -13.60 -2.88 -9.43
CA SER A 107 -12.20 -2.90 -9.06
C SER A 107 -11.88 -4.24 -8.37
N PRO A 108 -11.01 -5.10 -8.93
CA PRO A 108 -10.74 -6.43 -8.38
C PRO A 108 -10.16 -6.42 -6.96
N LEU A 109 -9.69 -5.26 -6.49
CA LEU A 109 -9.09 -5.09 -5.18
C LEU A 109 -9.98 -4.29 -4.20
N GLU A 110 -11.22 -3.94 -4.57
CA GLU A 110 -12.09 -3.10 -3.73
C GLU A 110 -12.27 -3.67 -2.30
N ASN A 111 -12.42 -4.99 -2.19
CA ASN A 111 -12.58 -5.71 -0.92
C ASN A 111 -11.25 -6.14 -0.28
N LEU A 112 -10.12 -5.79 -0.90
CA LEU A 112 -8.80 -6.18 -0.42
C LEU A 112 -8.48 -5.45 0.88
N GLU A 113 -8.23 -6.20 1.95
CA GLU A 113 -7.86 -5.65 3.25
C GLU A 113 -6.35 -5.62 3.44
N TYR A 114 -5.61 -6.55 2.81
CA TYR A 114 -4.17 -6.73 2.98
C TYR A 114 -3.48 -6.90 1.64
N LEU A 115 -2.50 -6.03 1.36
CA LEU A 115 -1.64 -6.10 0.19
C LEU A 115 -0.17 -6.16 0.63
N TRP A 116 0.53 -7.22 0.23
CA TRP A 116 1.97 -7.39 0.46
C TRP A 116 2.70 -7.52 -0.87
N LEU A 117 3.65 -6.63 -1.12
CA LEU A 117 4.48 -6.61 -2.32
C LEU A 117 5.94 -6.72 -1.90
N GLU A 118 6.67 -7.71 -2.39
CA GLU A 118 8.09 -7.85 -2.04
C GLU A 118 8.96 -8.34 -3.20
N ARG A 119 10.13 -7.71 -3.39
CA ARG A 119 11.11 -8.08 -4.42
C ARG A 119 10.51 -8.07 -5.84
N LEU A 120 9.80 -6.98 -6.17
CA LEU A 120 9.22 -6.73 -7.50
C LEU A 120 10.07 -5.69 -8.24
N ASP A 121 11.15 -6.16 -8.86
CA ASP A 121 12.18 -5.27 -9.42
C ASP A 121 11.64 -4.36 -10.53
N ASN A 122 10.73 -4.84 -11.39
CA ASN A 122 10.18 -4.04 -12.49
C ASN A 122 8.93 -3.21 -12.10
N LEU A 123 8.47 -3.30 -10.85
CA LEU A 123 7.31 -2.54 -10.37
C LEU A 123 7.67 -1.06 -10.27
N HIS A 124 7.08 -0.25 -11.13
CA HIS A 124 7.31 1.19 -11.18
C HIS A 124 6.07 2.00 -10.82
N VAL A 125 4.87 1.42 -10.95
CA VAL A 125 3.60 2.09 -10.66
C VAL A 125 2.62 1.10 -10.02
N LEU A 126 1.87 1.52 -9.00
CA LEU A 126 0.89 0.64 -8.37
C LEU A 126 -0.31 0.37 -9.30
N ILE A 127 -0.83 1.44 -9.91
CA ILE A 127 -2.00 1.44 -10.79
C ILE A 127 -1.68 2.24 -12.05
N LYS A 128 -1.67 1.59 -13.22
CA LYS A 128 -1.63 2.30 -14.51
C LYS A 128 -3.03 2.85 -14.77
N LEU A 129 -3.15 4.18 -14.78
CA LEU A 129 -4.37 4.92 -15.13
C LEU A 129 -4.33 5.28 -16.62
N GLU A 130 -5.48 5.26 -17.30
CA GLU A 130 -5.55 5.78 -18.68
C GLU A 130 -5.23 7.29 -18.72
N SER A 131 -4.56 7.70 -19.79
CA SER A 131 -4.16 9.08 -20.04
C SER A 131 -5.39 10.00 -20.18
N PRO A 132 -5.36 11.22 -19.62
CA PRO A 132 -6.47 12.19 -19.74
C PRO A 132 -6.74 12.67 -21.18
N LEU A 133 -5.92 12.30 -22.16
CA LEU A 133 -6.11 12.63 -23.57
C LEU A 133 -7.10 11.68 -24.29
N SER A 134 -7.52 10.59 -23.64
CA SER A 134 -8.56 9.70 -24.15
C SER A 134 -9.94 10.26 -23.82
N ILE A 135 -10.60 10.85 -24.81
CA ILE A 135 -11.93 11.49 -24.72
C ILE A 135 -13.05 10.45 -24.39
N SER A 136 -12.73 9.16 -24.32
CA SER A 136 -13.65 8.09 -23.96
C SER A 136 -13.26 7.45 -22.64
N ARG A 137 -14.13 7.58 -21.64
CA ARG A 137 -14.15 6.86 -20.34
C ARG A 137 -13.15 7.38 -19.29
N SER A 138 -13.45 8.53 -18.69
CA SER A 138 -13.06 8.79 -17.30
C SER A 138 -13.85 7.85 -16.38
N LEU A 139 -13.50 6.56 -16.37
CA LEU A 139 -14.01 5.65 -15.36
C LEU A 139 -13.31 6.01 -14.05
N PRO A 140 -14.04 6.49 -13.03
CA PRO A 140 -13.44 6.70 -11.75
C PRO A 140 -13.03 5.32 -11.23
N LEU A 141 -11.74 5.13 -10.98
CA LEU A 141 -11.26 4.02 -10.17
C LEU A 141 -11.60 4.26 -8.70
N LEU A 142 -12.88 4.52 -8.42
CA LEU A 142 -13.40 4.80 -7.09
C LEU A 142 -13.32 3.52 -6.27
N GLY A 143 -12.73 3.62 -5.08
CA GLY A 143 -12.79 2.59 -4.07
C GLY A 143 -11.85 1.41 -4.26
N ILE A 144 -10.81 1.50 -5.12
CA ILE A 144 -9.85 0.39 -5.33
C ILE A 144 -9.27 -0.10 -4.01
N PHE A 145 -8.97 0.82 -3.10
CA PHE A 145 -8.41 0.50 -1.79
C PHE A 145 -9.34 0.89 -0.64
N SER A 146 -10.65 1.03 -0.90
CA SER A 146 -11.63 1.46 0.09
C SER A 146 -11.63 0.59 1.35
N HIS A 147 -11.39 -0.73 1.24
CA HIS A 147 -11.31 -1.64 2.40
C HIS A 147 -9.88 -1.95 2.86
N LEU A 148 -8.86 -1.35 2.26
CA LEU A 148 -7.47 -1.66 2.54
C LEU A 148 -7.09 -1.22 3.95
N LYS A 149 -6.70 -2.17 4.79
CA LYS A 149 -6.27 -1.96 6.19
C LYS A 149 -4.77 -2.03 6.35
N SER A 150 -4.09 -2.82 5.54
CA SER A 150 -2.64 -2.98 5.66
C SER A 150 -1.98 -3.07 4.30
N PHE A 151 -1.02 -2.18 4.09
CA PHE A 151 -0.18 -2.16 2.90
C PHE A 151 1.30 -2.34 3.29
N VAL A 152 1.95 -3.32 2.70
CA VAL A 152 3.36 -3.60 2.89
C VAL A 152 4.05 -3.67 1.54
N ILE A 153 5.09 -2.86 1.34
CA ILE A 153 5.98 -2.96 0.19
C ILE A 153 7.44 -3.05 0.64
N LYS A 154 8.17 -4.01 0.07
CA LYS A 154 9.57 -4.27 0.42
C LYS A 154 10.44 -4.55 -0.79
N LYS A 155 11.64 -3.97 -0.85
CA LYS A 155 12.65 -4.31 -1.87
C LYS A 155 12.12 -4.18 -3.31
N CYS A 156 11.21 -3.25 -3.57
CA CYS A 156 10.77 -2.92 -4.93
C CYS A 156 11.61 -1.73 -5.41
N LEU A 157 12.71 -2.03 -6.09
CA LEU A 157 13.84 -1.11 -6.23
C LEU A 157 13.60 0.03 -7.23
N ASN A 158 12.69 -0.15 -8.20
CA ASN A 158 12.42 0.83 -9.26
C ASN A 158 11.18 1.71 -9.01
N MET A 159 10.50 1.53 -7.87
CA MET A 159 9.29 2.28 -7.55
C MET A 159 9.63 3.65 -6.96
N LYS A 160 9.23 4.72 -7.65
CA LYS A 160 9.50 6.11 -7.25
C LYS A 160 8.38 6.77 -6.45
N GLN A 161 7.13 6.42 -6.77
CA GLN A 161 5.95 6.96 -6.12
C GLN A 161 5.00 5.82 -5.78
N LEU A 162 4.51 5.76 -4.55
CA LEU A 162 3.68 4.62 -4.11
C LEU A 162 2.20 4.79 -4.48
N PHE A 163 1.55 5.83 -3.97
CA PHE A 163 0.14 6.12 -4.21
C PHE A 163 -0.03 7.43 -5.00
N PRO A 164 -0.79 7.45 -6.09
CA PRO A 164 -1.27 8.72 -6.65
C PRO A 164 -2.22 9.41 -5.67
N PHE A 165 -2.19 10.76 -5.60
CA PHE A 165 -3.06 11.52 -4.71
C PHE A 165 -4.56 11.21 -4.88
N LYS A 166 -5.00 10.90 -6.11
CA LYS A 166 -6.37 10.46 -6.42
C LYS A 166 -6.89 9.33 -5.54
N LEU A 167 -6.00 8.47 -5.05
CA LEU A 167 -6.35 7.34 -4.17
C LEU A 167 -6.33 7.71 -2.68
N ALA A 168 -5.89 8.90 -2.30
CA ALA A 168 -5.80 9.29 -0.89
C ALA A 168 -7.16 9.18 -0.17
N HIS A 169 -8.26 9.45 -0.88
CA HIS A 169 -9.62 9.30 -0.32
C HIS A 169 -10.01 7.84 -0.08
N ASP A 170 -9.48 6.91 -0.87
CA ASP A 170 -9.76 5.47 -0.72
C ASP A 170 -8.98 4.87 0.46
N LEU A 171 -7.92 5.51 0.94
CA LEU A 171 -7.06 5.00 2.01
C LEU A 171 -7.59 5.29 3.43
N GLN A 172 -8.85 5.71 3.60
CA GLN A 172 -9.42 6.05 4.91
C GLN A 172 -9.45 4.89 5.91
N ASN A 173 -9.46 3.65 5.40
CA ASN A 173 -9.43 2.44 6.22
C ASN A 173 -8.02 1.90 6.50
N LEU A 174 -6.97 2.53 5.98
CA LEU A 174 -5.61 2.08 6.14
C LEU A 174 -5.16 2.22 7.60
N GLU A 175 -4.81 1.10 8.22
CA GLU A 175 -4.32 1.01 9.59
C GLU A 175 -2.80 0.86 9.66
N ASN A 176 -2.19 0.18 8.68
CA ASN A 176 -0.76 -0.11 8.65
C ASN A 176 -0.15 0.21 7.28
N LEU A 177 0.86 1.06 7.27
CA LEU A 177 1.67 1.36 6.08
C LEU A 177 3.14 1.04 6.36
N VAL A 178 3.69 0.08 5.61
CA VAL A 178 5.08 -0.35 5.75
C VAL A 178 5.80 -0.27 4.39
N VAL A 179 6.82 0.56 4.31
CA VAL A 179 7.66 0.74 3.12
C VAL A 179 9.11 0.50 3.54
N CYS A 180 9.74 -0.55 3.02
CA CYS A 180 11.12 -0.91 3.40
C CYS A 180 11.99 -1.23 2.19
N ASP A 181 13.23 -0.77 2.19
CA ASP A 181 14.25 -1.16 1.19
C ASP A 181 13.84 -0.84 -0.27
N CYS A 182 12.94 0.11 -0.50
CA CYS A 182 12.58 0.62 -1.83
C CYS A 182 13.46 1.83 -2.16
N VAL A 183 14.67 1.57 -2.66
CA VAL A 183 15.75 2.58 -2.65
C VAL A 183 15.51 3.80 -3.53
N GLN A 184 14.74 3.68 -4.61
CA GLN A 184 14.37 4.80 -5.50
C GLN A 184 13.07 5.50 -5.09
N MET A 185 12.43 5.11 -3.98
CA MET A 185 11.18 5.74 -3.55
C MET A 185 11.42 7.21 -3.19
N GLU A 186 10.79 8.12 -3.91
CA GLU A 186 10.90 9.58 -3.73
C GLU A 186 9.71 10.14 -2.94
N GLU A 187 8.50 9.61 -3.17
CA GLU A 187 7.26 10.04 -2.50
C GLU A 187 6.33 8.88 -2.16
N ILE A 188 5.68 8.93 -1.00
CA ILE A 188 4.69 7.90 -0.61
C ILE A 188 3.32 8.20 -1.22
N ILE A 189 2.88 9.45 -1.18
CA ILE A 189 1.66 9.94 -1.83
C ILE A 189 2.11 11.05 -2.78
N SER A 190 1.97 10.83 -4.08
CA SER A 190 2.46 11.79 -5.09
C SER A 190 1.63 13.08 -5.10
N SER A 191 2.19 14.17 -5.61
CA SER A 191 1.39 15.33 -6.06
C SER A 191 0.63 14.97 -7.34
N GLU A 192 -0.65 15.28 -7.41
CA GLU A 192 -1.27 15.44 -8.74
C GLU A 192 -0.60 16.61 -9.45
N GLU A 193 -0.19 16.40 -10.71
CA GLU A 193 0.05 17.47 -11.66
C GLU A 193 -1.29 18.15 -11.95
N GLU A 194 -1.78 18.95 -11.01
CA GLU A 194 -2.77 19.95 -11.34
C GLU A 194 -2.07 20.95 -12.27
N ASN A 195 -2.46 20.92 -13.54
CA ASN A 195 -2.25 22.00 -14.51
C ASN A 195 -2.91 23.33 -14.07
N HIS A 196 -3.17 23.54 -12.78
CA HIS A 196 -3.59 24.81 -12.22
C HIS A 196 -2.35 25.63 -11.81
N LYS A 197 -1.64 26.10 -12.83
CA LYS A 197 -1.11 27.47 -12.78
C LYS A 197 -2.30 28.43 -12.70
N GLY A 198 -2.90 28.59 -11.52
CA GLY A 198 -4.05 29.45 -11.34
C GLY A 198 -4.57 29.48 -9.91
N ASN A 199 -4.42 30.65 -9.29
CA ASN A 199 -5.06 31.10 -8.04
C ASN A 199 -4.55 30.52 -6.71
N GLY A 200 -3.47 31.10 -6.20
CA GLY A 200 -3.59 32.10 -5.13
C GLY A 200 -4.23 31.70 -3.80
N ILE A 201 -4.31 30.42 -3.45
CA ILE A 201 -4.72 30.00 -2.10
C ILE A 201 -3.56 29.22 -1.47
N ASN A 202 -2.78 29.93 -0.64
CA ASN A 202 -1.69 29.37 0.17
C ASN A 202 -2.22 28.62 1.41
N THR A 203 -3.35 27.92 1.31
CA THR A 203 -3.85 27.07 2.39
C THR A 203 -3.45 25.63 2.13
N PRO A 204 -2.85 24.94 3.13
CA PRO A 204 -2.50 23.53 2.97
C PRO A 204 -3.76 22.70 2.74
N MET A 205 -3.75 21.87 1.69
CA MET A 205 -4.85 20.96 1.38
C MET A 205 -4.75 19.75 2.30
N LYS A 206 -5.70 19.64 3.23
CA LYS A 206 -5.76 18.54 4.20
C LYS A 206 -6.38 17.30 3.58
N PHE A 207 -5.76 16.16 3.83
CA PHE A 207 -6.41 14.85 3.66
C PHE A 207 -6.24 14.06 4.96
N SER A 208 -7.07 13.03 5.15
CA SER A 208 -7.08 12.28 6.41
C SER A 208 -6.85 10.79 6.16
N LEU A 209 -6.02 10.20 7.03
CA LEU A 209 -5.89 8.75 7.20
C LEU A 209 -6.31 8.43 8.64
N PRO A 210 -7.62 8.51 8.96
CA PRO A 210 -8.09 8.55 10.34
C PRO A 210 -7.80 7.27 11.12
N LYS A 211 -7.73 6.12 10.42
CA LYS A 211 -7.46 4.80 11.02
C LYS A 211 -5.99 4.40 11.02
N LEU A 212 -5.08 5.19 10.45
CA LEU A 212 -3.67 4.82 10.38
C LEU A 212 -3.09 4.75 11.79
N ARG A 213 -2.67 3.56 12.21
CA ARG A 213 -2.07 3.26 13.52
C ARG A 213 -0.56 3.13 13.44
N LYS A 214 -0.06 2.63 12.31
CA LYS A 214 1.36 2.36 12.11
C LYS A 214 1.88 2.88 10.79
N LEU A 215 2.92 3.70 10.86
CA LEU A 215 3.73 4.14 9.73
C LEU A 215 5.17 3.66 9.91
N LYS A 216 5.65 2.83 9.00
CA LYS A 216 7.03 2.34 9.01
C LYS A 216 7.73 2.63 7.68
N LEU A 217 8.77 3.44 7.74
CA LEU A 217 9.64 3.82 6.64
C LEU A 217 11.05 3.37 6.98
N LYS A 218 11.66 2.51 6.15
CA LYS A 218 13.00 1.97 6.44
C LYS A 218 13.84 1.83 5.19
N ASN A 219 15.10 2.26 5.25
CA ASN A 219 16.08 2.15 4.16
C ASN A 219 15.53 2.75 2.86
N LEU A 220 15.11 4.01 2.92
CA LEU A 220 14.56 4.76 1.78
C LEU A 220 15.45 6.01 1.55
N PRO A 221 16.65 5.84 0.97
CA PRO A 221 17.62 6.93 0.84
C PRO A 221 17.12 8.07 -0.06
N GLU A 222 16.33 7.78 -1.11
CA GLU A 222 15.81 8.81 -2.03
C GLU A 222 14.48 9.43 -1.58
N LEU A 223 13.91 9.02 -0.43
CA LEU A 223 12.61 9.51 0.02
C LEU A 223 12.72 10.97 0.42
N LYS A 224 12.07 11.86 -0.32
CA LYS A 224 12.10 13.31 -0.09
C LYS A 224 10.90 13.76 0.74
N ASN A 225 9.71 13.24 0.42
CA ASN A 225 8.43 13.66 1.00
C ASN A 225 7.52 12.46 1.25
N ILE A 226 6.66 12.53 2.29
CA ILE A 226 5.57 11.55 2.45
C ILE A 226 4.37 11.94 1.57
N CYS A 227 4.04 13.24 1.54
CA CYS A 227 3.06 13.83 0.62
C CYS A 227 3.54 15.21 0.17
N SER A 228 2.89 15.80 -0.84
CA SER A 228 3.28 17.10 -1.41
C SER A 228 3.42 18.21 -0.36
N SER A 229 4.29 19.19 -0.64
CA SER A 229 4.64 20.27 0.29
C SER A 229 3.46 21.15 0.73
N ASN A 230 2.42 21.28 -0.10
CA ASN A 230 1.20 22.01 0.20
C ASN A 230 0.09 21.13 0.82
N ARG A 231 0.41 19.92 1.27
CA ARG A 231 -0.56 18.97 1.83
C ARG A 231 -0.21 18.60 3.25
N GLU A 232 -1.25 18.41 4.07
CA GLU A 232 -1.18 17.98 5.46
C GLU A 232 -1.95 16.67 5.63
N MET A 233 -1.37 15.74 6.37
CA MET A 233 -1.95 14.42 6.62
C MET A 233 -2.48 14.34 8.06
N VAL A 234 -3.80 14.30 8.20
CA VAL A 234 -4.48 14.17 9.49
C VAL A 234 -4.56 12.69 9.87
N CYS A 235 -3.90 12.30 10.96
CA CYS A 235 -3.88 10.91 11.43
C CYS A 235 -4.34 10.81 12.90
N ASN A 236 -5.61 10.46 13.10
CA ASN A 236 -6.21 10.46 14.44
C ASN A 236 -5.81 9.25 15.30
N SER A 237 -5.53 8.11 14.66
CA SER A 237 -5.23 6.85 15.34
C SER A 237 -3.74 6.52 15.38
N LEU A 238 -2.86 7.41 14.90
CA LEU A 238 -1.44 7.08 14.71
C LEU A 238 -0.78 6.88 16.07
N GLY A 239 -0.25 5.69 16.28
CA GLY A 239 0.37 5.30 17.53
C GLY A 239 1.81 4.82 17.41
N ASN A 240 2.20 4.39 16.21
CA ASN A 240 3.50 3.78 15.95
C ASN A 240 4.17 4.41 14.73
N ILE A 241 5.31 5.06 14.94
CA ILE A 241 6.12 5.66 13.88
C ILE A 241 7.50 5.02 13.91
N GLU A 242 7.92 4.38 12.82
CA GLU A 242 9.29 3.91 12.67
C GLU A 242 9.90 4.56 11.42
N VAL A 243 10.96 5.35 11.59
CA VAL A 243 11.72 5.96 10.48
C VAL A 243 13.17 5.59 10.64
N MET A 244 13.70 4.81 9.70
CA MET A 244 15.04 4.26 9.80
C MET A 244 15.79 4.45 8.48
N ARG A 245 16.90 5.18 8.47
CA ARG A 245 17.76 5.39 7.29
C ARG A 245 16.96 5.96 6.11
N CYS A 246 16.29 7.08 6.36
CA CYS A 246 15.51 7.87 5.40
C CYS A 246 16.08 9.30 5.30
N ASN A 247 17.38 9.41 5.02
CA ASN A 247 18.15 10.64 5.27
C ASN A 247 17.71 11.85 4.43
N ASN A 248 17.10 11.65 3.27
CA ASN A 248 16.60 12.74 2.42
C ASN A 248 15.17 13.21 2.79
N LEU A 249 14.51 12.56 3.75
CA LEU A 249 13.16 12.94 4.17
C LEU A 249 13.25 14.19 5.04
N LYS A 250 12.86 15.34 4.50
CA LYS A 250 13.06 16.64 5.17
C LYS A 250 11.87 17.10 5.99
N ARG A 251 10.65 16.64 5.66
CA ARG A 251 9.40 17.10 6.27
C ARG A 251 8.56 15.93 6.76
N MET A 252 7.99 16.08 7.95
CA MET A 252 6.95 15.21 8.50
C MET A 252 5.59 15.90 8.43
N PRO A 253 4.72 15.56 7.46
CA PRO A 253 3.45 16.24 7.22
C PRO A 253 2.32 15.70 8.12
N LEU A 254 2.62 15.46 9.40
CA LEU A 254 1.69 14.84 10.35
C LEU A 254 0.95 15.91 11.14
N TYR A 255 -0.38 15.87 11.05
CA TYR A 255 -1.26 16.62 11.94
C TYR A 255 -2.00 15.63 12.86
N LEU A 256 -1.69 15.68 14.16
CA LEU A 256 -2.14 14.73 15.16
C LEU A 256 -3.13 15.40 16.12
N PRO A 257 -4.15 14.69 16.65
CA PRO A 257 -5.07 15.23 17.66
C PRO A 257 -4.34 15.81 18.88
N LEU A 258 -3.18 15.24 19.24
CA LEU A 258 -2.28 15.71 20.29
C LEU A 258 -1.87 17.20 20.17
N PHE A 259 -1.98 17.78 18.99
CA PHE A 259 -1.60 19.16 18.73
C PHE A 259 -2.73 20.17 19.01
N GLN A 260 -3.94 19.70 19.36
CA GLN A 260 -5.12 20.55 19.52
C GLN A 260 -5.45 20.94 20.98
N ASP A 261 -4.73 20.42 21.98
CA ASP A 261 -5.01 20.70 23.39
C ASP A 261 -4.48 22.08 23.85
N THR A 262 -5.14 23.14 23.40
CA THR A 262 -5.23 24.41 24.14
C THR A 262 -6.70 24.68 24.43
N HIS A 263 -7.09 24.36 25.68
CA HIS A 263 -8.38 24.62 26.33
C HIS A 263 -9.49 23.56 26.19
N GLN A 264 -9.70 22.88 27.32
CA GLN A 264 -10.91 22.20 27.81
C GLN A 264 -11.15 20.71 27.48
N SER A 265 -11.27 19.96 28.57
CA SER A 265 -11.92 18.65 28.77
C SER A 265 -11.18 17.36 28.35
N ALA A 266 -10.42 16.83 29.33
CA ALA A 266 -10.03 15.44 29.56
C ALA A 266 -9.06 14.74 28.56
N PRO A 267 -7.94 14.16 29.05
CA PRO A 267 -7.01 13.40 28.23
C PRO A 267 -7.62 12.03 27.93
N SER A 268 -8.34 11.91 26.82
CA SER A 268 -8.74 10.60 26.32
C SER A 268 -7.49 9.89 25.76
N ALA A 269 -7.01 8.90 26.52
CA ALA A 269 -6.02 7.88 26.17
C ALA A 269 -5.37 8.05 24.79
N HIS A 270 -4.26 8.80 24.74
CA HIS A 270 -3.54 9.02 23.48
C HIS A 270 -3.02 7.68 22.92
N PRO A 271 -3.21 7.38 21.62
CA PRO A 271 -2.88 6.08 21.03
C PRO A 271 -1.37 5.88 20.81
N PHE A 272 -0.52 6.84 21.20
CA PHE A 272 0.92 6.74 20.99
C PHE A 272 1.54 5.67 21.87
N GLU A 273 2.08 4.66 21.21
CA GLU A 273 2.73 3.52 21.83
C GLU A 273 4.25 3.62 21.67
N ARG A 274 4.74 4.02 20.49
CA ARG A 274 6.17 3.98 20.18
C ARG A 274 6.58 4.79 18.96
N ILE A 275 7.67 5.54 19.10
CA ILE A 275 8.38 6.19 18.00
C ILE A 275 9.82 5.65 17.96
N ARG A 276 10.25 5.10 16.82
CA ARG A 276 11.61 4.58 16.61
C ARG A 276 12.29 5.30 15.49
N ILE A 277 13.38 5.98 15.79
CA ILE A 277 14.09 6.80 14.83
C ILE A 277 15.56 6.41 14.73
N CYS A 278 16.05 6.31 13.51
CA CYS A 278 17.45 6.10 13.18
C CYS A 278 17.74 6.73 11.80
N PRO A 279 18.81 7.52 11.60
CA PRO A 279 19.77 7.95 12.61
C PRO A 279 19.21 9.10 13.46
N LYS A 280 19.84 9.43 14.59
CA LYS A 280 19.36 10.46 15.53
C LYS A 280 19.36 11.85 14.89
N GLU A 281 20.35 12.13 14.05
CA GLU A 281 20.55 13.37 13.33
C GLU A 281 19.33 13.73 12.47
N TRP A 282 18.67 12.73 11.91
CA TRP A 282 17.45 12.92 11.13
C TRP A 282 16.31 13.52 11.97
N TRP A 283 16.15 13.07 13.23
CA TRP A 283 15.12 13.62 14.13
C TRP A 283 15.35 15.12 14.41
N GLU A 284 16.61 15.51 14.54
CA GLU A 284 16.98 16.90 14.80
C GLU A 284 16.80 17.77 13.55
N SER A 285 17.07 17.25 12.35
CA SER A 285 16.98 18.01 11.10
C SER A 285 15.57 18.09 10.50
N VAL A 286 14.68 17.13 10.78
CA VAL A 286 13.38 17.07 10.12
C VAL A 286 12.47 18.23 10.56
N GLU A 287 11.80 18.83 9.59
CA GLU A 287 10.77 19.86 9.75
C GLU A 287 9.43 19.20 10.06
N TRP A 288 8.74 19.68 11.10
CA TRP A 288 7.40 19.23 11.46
C TRP A 288 6.42 20.36 11.20
N ASP A 289 5.24 20.04 10.66
CA ASP A 289 4.21 21.04 10.40
C ASP A 289 3.69 21.72 11.68
N HIS A 290 3.74 21.01 12.82
CA HIS A 290 3.38 21.58 14.11
C HIS A 290 4.63 22.01 14.91
N PRO A 291 4.71 23.26 15.40
CA PRO A 291 5.92 23.83 16.00
C PRO A 291 6.44 23.05 17.21
N ASN A 292 5.53 22.50 18.03
CA ASN A 292 5.90 21.75 19.24
C ASN A 292 5.89 20.23 19.04
N ALA A 293 5.83 19.73 17.79
CA ALA A 293 5.70 18.30 17.52
C ALA A 293 6.81 17.47 18.18
N LYS A 294 8.07 17.91 18.11
CA LYS A 294 9.20 17.18 18.69
C LYS A 294 9.10 17.04 20.20
N GLU A 295 8.67 18.09 20.90
CA GLU A 295 8.53 18.09 22.36
C GLU A 295 7.38 17.18 22.79
N VAL A 296 6.23 17.31 22.13
CA VAL A 296 5.04 16.49 22.40
C VAL A 296 5.35 15.01 22.17
N LEU A 297 6.04 14.67 21.08
CA LEU A 297 6.32 13.28 20.69
C LEU A 297 7.50 12.63 21.46
N ARG A 298 8.32 13.42 22.16
CA ARG A 298 9.53 12.98 22.86
C ARG A 298 9.32 11.82 23.84
N PRO A 299 8.24 11.74 24.63
CA PRO A 299 8.04 10.65 25.60
C PRO A 299 7.99 9.24 24.97
N TRP A 300 7.61 9.14 23.70
CA TRP A 300 7.52 7.86 22.98
C TRP A 300 8.74 7.54 22.13
N LEU A 301 9.72 8.46 22.08
CA LEU A 301 10.89 8.37 21.22
C LEU A 301 11.92 7.37 21.76
N SER A 302 12.34 6.46 20.90
CA SER A 302 13.42 5.51 21.13
C SER A 302 14.40 5.52 19.97
N TRP A 303 15.69 5.52 20.30
CA TRP A 303 16.78 5.44 19.33
C TRP A 303 17.09 3.97 19.04
N VAL A 304 17.38 3.64 17.78
CA VAL A 304 17.70 2.28 17.31
C VAL A 304 19.04 2.26 16.57
#